data_AF-X0UHV1-F1
#
_entry.id   AF-X0UHV1-F1
#
_cell.length_a   1.000
_cell.length_b   1.000
_cell.length_c   1.000
_cell.angle_alpha   90.00
_cell.angle_beta   90.00
_cell.angle_gamma   90.00
#
_symmetry.space_group_name_H-M   'P 1'
#
loop_
_entity.id
_entity.type
_entity.pdbx_description
1 polymer ?
#
loop_
_entity_poly.entity_id
_entity_poly.type
_entity_poly.pdbx_seq_one_letter_code
_entity_poly.pdbx_strand_id
1 'polypeptide(L)'
;ENLQTSEVESIEGYKVYRVVGSPEGGKEMLLGWAYVAKGKGFGGDIKLLIGLNPQADALVGIDVLEDVETPGFGNYINDEERWKSKFRPRDGKTLSLDRNLVVIKTTPEKPYQIQAITGATISSKAVVAVINDTAGKVAAQIKQED
;
A
#
# COMPACT_ATOMS: atom_id res chain seq x y z
N GLU A 1 -6.79 20.98 -2.16
CA GLU A 1 -7.30 20.39 -0.91
C GLU A 1 -6.28 20.61 0.20
N ASN A 2 -6.72 20.87 1.44
CA ASN A 2 -5.82 21.01 2.58
C ASN A 2 -5.72 19.64 3.27
N LEU A 3 -4.58 18.96 3.09
CA LEU A 3 -4.30 17.67 3.70
C LEU A 3 -3.50 17.89 4.98
N GLN A 4 -3.93 17.28 6.07
CA GLN A 4 -3.21 17.25 7.33
C GLN A 4 -2.96 15.80 7.72
N THR A 5 -1.73 15.53 8.17
CA THR A 5 -1.35 14.22 8.69
C THR A 5 -0.97 14.39 10.14
N SER A 6 -1.56 13.56 11.00
CA SER A 6 -1.14 13.43 12.38
C SER A 6 -0.68 12.00 12.62
N GLU A 7 0.48 11.85 13.25
CA GLU A 7 0.94 10.57 13.76
C GLU A 7 0.01 10.16 14.89
N VAL A 8 -0.49 8.93 14.84
CA VAL A 8 -1.57 8.48 15.73
C VAL A 8 -0.98 7.71 16.88
N GLU A 9 -0.07 6.77 16.59
CA GLU A 9 0.75 6.03 17.55
C GLU A 9 1.54 4.92 16.80
N SER A 10 2.39 4.17 17.53
CA SER A 10 3.05 2.97 17.00
C SER A 10 2.17 1.73 17.24
N ILE A 11 1.59 1.18 16.16
CA ILE A 11 0.69 0.02 16.15
C ILE A 11 1.51 -1.22 15.79
N GLU A 12 1.67 -2.20 16.70
CA GLU A 12 2.57 -3.37 16.52
C GLU A 12 4.00 -3.01 16.07
N GLY A 13 4.50 -1.83 16.45
CA GLY A 13 5.80 -1.33 16.00
C GLY A 13 5.81 -0.73 14.59
N TYR A 14 4.65 -0.64 13.93
CA TYR A 14 4.46 0.14 12.72
C TYR A 14 4.09 1.57 13.07
N LYS A 15 4.72 2.51 12.37
CA LYS A 15 4.40 3.92 12.48
C LYS A 15 3.16 4.23 11.65
N VAL A 16 2.05 4.58 12.31
CA VAL A 16 0.74 4.81 11.67
C VAL A 16 0.35 6.28 11.74
N TYR A 17 -0.19 6.77 10.62
CA TYR A 17 -0.59 8.14 10.39
C TYR A 17 -2.08 8.19 10.04
N ARG A 18 -2.81 9.09 10.70
CA ARG A 18 -4.19 9.43 10.36
C ARG A 18 -4.14 10.58 9.38
N VAL A 19 -4.83 10.39 8.26
CA VAL A 19 -4.89 11.36 7.17
C VAL A 19 -6.25 12.03 7.25
N VAL A 20 -6.27 13.30 7.65
CA VAL A 20 -7.48 14.12 7.66
C VAL A 20 -7.38 15.22 6.62
N GLY A 21 -8.52 15.69 6.15
CA GLY A 21 -8.56 16.85 5.29
C GLY A 21 -9.96 17.39 5.11
N SER A 22 -10.01 18.51 4.40
CA SER A 22 -11.24 19.23 4.07
C SER A 22 -11.39 19.30 2.56
N PRO A 23 -12.07 18.32 1.93
CA PRO A 23 -12.41 18.39 0.52
C PRO A 23 -13.21 19.67 0.26
N GLU A 24 -12.81 20.44 -0.75
CA GLU A 24 -13.50 21.66 -1.20
C GLU A 24 -13.76 22.73 -0.11
N GLY A 25 -12.91 22.78 0.93
CA GLY A 25 -13.07 23.73 2.03
C GLY A 25 -14.20 23.38 3.01
N GLY A 26 -14.71 22.15 2.95
CA GLY A 26 -15.69 21.62 3.88
C GLY A 26 -15.13 21.29 5.27
N LYS A 27 -15.96 20.63 6.08
CA LYS A 27 -15.56 20.17 7.42
C LYS A 27 -14.41 19.15 7.30
N GLU A 28 -13.48 19.23 8.25
CA GLU A 28 -12.42 18.23 8.40
C GLU A 28 -13.04 16.84 8.58
N MET A 29 -12.53 15.86 7.82
CA MET A 29 -12.94 14.47 7.91
C MET A 29 -11.74 13.53 7.74
N LEU A 30 -11.90 12.30 8.24
CA LEU A 30 -10.94 11.22 8.00
C LEU A 30 -10.96 10.82 6.53
N LEU A 31 -9.81 10.97 5.87
CA LEU A 31 -9.61 10.58 4.47
C LEU A 31 -8.95 9.20 4.34
N GLY A 32 -8.27 8.74 5.39
CA GLY A 32 -7.71 7.40 5.45
C GLY A 32 -6.59 7.27 6.48
N TRP A 33 -5.84 6.19 6.34
CA TRP A 33 -4.70 5.87 7.18
C TRP A 33 -3.49 5.58 6.30
N ALA A 34 -2.30 5.84 6.81
CA ALA A 34 -1.07 5.44 6.16
C ALA A 34 -0.12 4.84 7.19
N TYR A 35 0.67 3.84 6.80
CA TYR A 35 1.69 3.29 7.69
C TYR A 35 2.92 2.85 6.92
N VAL A 36 4.05 2.80 7.63
CA VAL A 36 5.33 2.40 7.04
C VAL A 36 5.62 0.96 7.41
N ALA A 37 5.93 0.13 6.41
CA ALA A 37 6.33 -1.25 6.57
C ALA A 37 7.61 -1.55 5.80
N LYS A 38 8.31 -2.63 6.19
CA LYS A 38 9.56 -3.04 5.58
C LYS A 38 9.55 -4.55 5.35
N GLY A 39 10.15 -4.99 4.24
CA GLY A 39 10.39 -6.41 3.98
C GLY A 39 11.59 -6.64 3.06
N LYS A 40 11.87 -7.90 2.78
CA LYS A 40 13.00 -8.33 1.96
C LYS A 40 12.62 -8.40 0.48
N GLY A 41 13.29 -7.59 -0.34
CA GLY A 41 13.32 -7.65 -1.80
C GLY A 41 14.34 -8.65 -2.34
N PHE A 42 14.64 -8.53 -3.63
CA PHE A 42 15.68 -9.31 -4.31
C PHE A 42 17.08 -8.78 -3.97
N GLY A 43 17.30 -7.47 -4.09
CA GLY A 43 18.60 -6.84 -3.88
C GLY A 43 18.88 -6.44 -2.42
N GLY A 44 17.82 -6.29 -1.62
CA GLY A 44 17.91 -5.84 -0.24
C GLY A 44 16.54 -5.55 0.33
N ASP A 45 16.49 -4.74 1.38
CA ASP A 45 15.22 -4.40 1.99
C ASP A 45 14.45 -3.38 1.14
N ILE A 46 13.12 -3.48 1.17
CA ILE A 46 12.16 -2.54 0.57
C ILE A 46 11.33 -1.95 1.70
N LYS A 47 11.22 -0.63 1.74
CA LYS A 47 10.40 0.14 2.67
C LYS A 47 9.25 0.79 1.94
N LEU A 48 8.04 0.56 2.42
CA LEU A 48 6.80 0.98 1.79
C LEU A 48 6.04 1.92 2.71
N LEU A 49 5.42 2.93 2.11
CA LEU A 49 4.27 3.61 2.67
C LEU A 49 3.02 2.94 2.11
N ILE A 50 2.13 2.48 2.98
CA ILE A 50 0.93 1.74 2.60
C ILE A 50 -0.28 2.54 3.06
N GLY A 51 -1.17 2.88 2.13
CA GLY A 51 -2.37 3.66 2.40
C GLY A 51 -3.62 2.78 2.49
N LEU A 52 -4.43 3.01 3.51
CA LEU A 52 -5.74 2.37 3.72
C LEU A 52 -6.87 3.41 3.67
N ASN A 53 -8.06 2.96 3.29
CA ASN A 53 -9.27 3.78 3.34
C ASN A 53 -9.69 4.11 4.80
N PRO A 54 -10.63 5.05 5.03
CA PRO A 54 -11.05 5.42 6.39
C PRO A 54 -11.50 4.24 7.25
N GLN A 55 -12.16 3.24 6.65
CA GLN A 55 -12.63 2.03 7.33
C GLN A 55 -11.53 1.00 7.62
N ALA A 56 -10.29 1.25 7.17
CA ALA A 56 -9.17 0.33 7.28
C ALA A 56 -9.53 -1.10 6.80
N ASP A 57 -10.27 -1.22 5.71
CA ASP A 57 -10.68 -2.50 5.12
C ASP A 57 -10.29 -2.65 3.65
N ALA A 58 -9.72 -1.60 3.04
CA ALA A 58 -9.22 -1.64 1.68
C ALA A 58 -7.93 -0.82 1.53
N LEU A 59 -7.05 -1.32 0.65
CA LEU A 59 -5.86 -0.59 0.19
C LEU A 59 -6.27 0.53 -0.78
N VAL A 60 -5.74 1.73 -0.56
CA VAL A 60 -5.93 2.89 -1.47
C VAL A 60 -4.72 3.19 -2.33
N GLY A 61 -3.54 2.70 -1.94
CA GLY A 61 -2.30 2.90 -2.68
C GLY A 61 -1.07 2.51 -1.87
N ILE A 62 0.07 2.54 -2.54
CA ILE A 62 1.38 2.43 -1.91
C ILE A 62 2.33 3.47 -2.48
N ASP A 63 3.40 3.74 -1.72
CA ASP A 63 4.60 4.37 -2.22
C ASP A 63 5.84 3.61 -1.75
N VAL A 64 6.90 3.64 -2.56
CA VAL A 64 8.19 3.03 -2.22
C VAL A 64 9.06 4.14 -1.64
N LEU A 65 9.39 4.03 -0.36
CA LEU A 65 10.18 5.02 0.35
C LEU A 65 11.68 4.77 0.17
N GLU A 66 12.09 3.50 0.24
CA GLU A 66 13.47 3.06 0.12
C GLU A 66 13.50 1.67 -0.53
N ASP A 67 14.44 1.44 -1.45
CA ASP A 67 14.71 0.12 -2.02
C ASP A 67 16.19 0.01 -2.42
N VAL A 68 16.66 -1.23 -2.59
CA VAL A 68 18.02 -1.56 -3.06
C VAL A 68 17.95 -2.48 -4.28
N GLU A 69 16.89 -2.33 -5.09
CA GLU A 69 16.66 -3.21 -6.22
C GLU A 69 17.56 -2.86 -7.41
N THR A 70 17.82 -3.85 -8.26
CA THR A 70 18.71 -3.67 -9.42
C THR A 70 18.10 -2.69 -10.43
N PRO A 71 18.83 -1.62 -10.83
CA PRO A 71 18.38 -0.71 -11.88
C PRO A 71 18.11 -1.44 -13.21
N GLY A 72 17.01 -1.08 -13.87
CA GLY A 72 16.55 -1.68 -15.12
C GLY A 72 15.75 -2.98 -14.97
N PHE A 73 15.53 -3.43 -13.73
CA PHE A 73 14.74 -4.62 -13.42
C PHE A 73 13.82 -4.37 -12.23
N GLY A 74 14.32 -4.57 -11.01
CA GLY A 74 13.53 -4.53 -9.78
C GLY A 74 13.13 -3.11 -9.38
N ASN A 75 13.93 -2.10 -9.72
CA ASN A 75 13.67 -0.71 -9.37
C ASN A 75 12.38 -0.14 -10.01
N TYR A 76 11.80 -0.83 -11.00
CA TYR A 76 10.51 -0.46 -11.58
C TYR A 76 9.33 -0.57 -10.60
N ILE A 77 9.53 -1.10 -9.38
CA ILE A 77 8.56 -0.94 -8.28
C ILE A 77 8.30 0.53 -7.94
N ASN A 78 9.23 1.44 -8.25
CA ASN A 78 9.08 2.89 -8.10
C ASN A 78 8.26 3.54 -9.21
N ASP A 79 7.94 2.82 -10.30
CA ASP A 79 7.22 3.38 -11.44
C ASP A 79 5.75 3.60 -11.10
N GLU A 80 5.38 4.89 -11.01
CA GLU A 80 4.05 5.36 -10.66
C GLU A 80 2.98 4.85 -11.62
N GLU A 81 3.13 5.13 -12.91
CA GLU A 81 2.12 4.84 -13.91
C GLU A 81 2.09 3.36 -14.25
N ARG A 82 3.25 2.73 -14.40
CA ARG A 82 3.33 1.35 -14.86
C ARG A 82 3.01 0.36 -13.76
N TRP A 83 3.40 0.63 -12.51
CA TRP A 83 3.32 -0.36 -11.46
C TRP A 83 2.59 0.07 -10.18
N LYS A 84 2.98 1.16 -9.50
CA LYS A 84 2.35 1.56 -8.22
C LYS A 84 0.86 1.85 -8.37
N SER A 85 0.45 2.37 -9.53
CA SER A 85 -0.96 2.59 -9.87
C SER A 85 -1.82 1.32 -9.79
N LYS A 86 -1.24 0.12 -9.83
CA LYS A 86 -1.94 -1.18 -9.70
C LYS A 86 -2.47 -1.42 -8.29
N PHE A 87 -1.99 -0.67 -7.30
CA PHE A 87 -2.40 -0.73 -5.89
C PHE A 87 -3.46 0.32 -5.54
N ARG A 88 -3.99 1.03 -6.54
CA ARG A 88 -5.09 1.97 -6.36
C ARG A 88 -6.42 1.31 -6.75
N PRO A 89 -7.53 1.73 -6.13
CA PRO A 89 -8.87 1.39 -6.62
C PRO A 89 -9.02 1.73 -8.11
N ARG A 90 -9.65 0.85 -8.88
CA ARG A 90 -9.86 1.01 -10.33
C ARG A 90 -11.24 0.51 -10.71
N ASP A 91 -11.90 1.24 -11.62
CA ASP A 91 -13.19 0.81 -12.20
C ASP A 91 -14.25 0.44 -11.15
N GLY A 92 -14.30 1.19 -10.05
CA GLY A 92 -15.20 0.93 -8.91
C GLY A 92 -14.82 -0.29 -8.04
N LYS A 93 -13.71 -0.97 -8.35
CA LYS A 93 -13.20 -2.10 -7.57
C LYS A 93 -12.17 -1.63 -6.56
N THR A 94 -12.40 -1.97 -5.30
CA THR A 94 -11.48 -1.77 -4.19
C THR A 94 -10.53 -2.96 -4.04
N LEU A 95 -9.35 -2.70 -3.49
CA LEU A 95 -8.41 -3.73 -3.06
C LEU A 95 -8.72 -4.10 -1.61
N SER A 96 -9.81 -4.85 -1.43
CA SER A 96 -10.27 -5.30 -0.12
C SER A 96 -9.21 -6.16 0.58
N LEU A 97 -9.09 -5.97 1.89
CA LEU A 97 -8.20 -6.72 2.78
C LEU A 97 -8.83 -8.03 3.30
N ASP A 98 -10.01 -8.42 2.79
CA ASP A 98 -10.64 -9.73 3.07
C ASP A 98 -9.84 -10.92 2.52
N ARG A 99 -8.86 -10.66 1.65
CA ARG A 99 -8.01 -11.66 1.02
C ARG A 99 -6.63 -11.09 0.70
N ASN A 100 -5.69 -12.01 0.51
CA ASN A 100 -4.34 -11.66 0.08
C ASN A 100 -4.32 -11.23 -1.39
N LEU A 101 -3.48 -10.22 -1.66
CA LEU A 101 -3.06 -9.87 -3.01
C LEU A 101 -2.17 -11.00 -3.56
N VAL A 102 -2.27 -11.26 -4.87
CA VAL A 102 -1.49 -12.29 -5.54
C VAL A 102 -0.77 -11.73 -6.75
N VAL A 103 0.51 -12.09 -6.91
CA VAL A 103 1.30 -11.70 -8.08
C VAL A 103 1.08 -12.68 -9.22
N ILE A 104 0.69 -12.17 -10.38
CA ILE A 104 0.51 -12.95 -11.62
C ILE A 104 1.42 -12.42 -12.73
N LYS A 105 1.70 -13.23 -13.75
CA LYS A 105 2.49 -12.80 -14.92
C LYS A 105 1.62 -12.43 -16.13
N THR A 106 0.32 -12.65 -16.04
CA THR A 106 -0.67 -12.38 -17.08
C THR A 106 -1.46 -11.12 -16.76
N THR A 107 -2.37 -10.74 -17.65
CA THR A 107 -3.32 -9.66 -17.40
C THR A 107 -4.21 -10.00 -16.18
N PRO A 108 -4.36 -9.09 -15.21
CA PRO A 108 -5.28 -9.28 -14.08
C PRO A 108 -6.74 -9.37 -14.52
N GLU A 109 -7.43 -10.41 -14.07
CA GLU A 109 -8.87 -10.60 -14.25
C GLU A 109 -9.64 -10.21 -12.97
N LYS A 110 -8.95 -10.22 -11.83
CA LYS A 110 -9.51 -9.97 -10.50
C LYS A 110 -8.80 -8.79 -9.82
N PRO A 111 -9.49 -8.01 -8.96
CA PRO A 111 -8.90 -6.82 -8.35
C PRO A 111 -7.67 -7.16 -7.49
N TYR A 112 -7.69 -8.27 -6.75
CA TYR A 112 -6.58 -8.70 -5.90
C TYR A 112 -5.37 -9.28 -6.66
N GLN A 113 -5.41 -9.33 -7.99
CA GLN A 113 -4.29 -9.79 -8.82
C GLN A 113 -3.43 -8.60 -9.24
N ILE A 114 -2.15 -8.65 -8.89
CA ILE A 114 -1.16 -7.66 -9.28
C ILE A 114 -0.27 -8.26 -10.36
N GLN A 115 -0.18 -7.60 -11.51
CA GLN A 115 0.74 -8.02 -12.56
C GLN A 115 2.18 -7.77 -12.13
N ALA A 116 3.02 -8.79 -12.28
CA ALA A 116 4.45 -8.72 -12.04
C ALA A 116 5.13 -7.79 -13.05
N ILE A 117 6.20 -7.15 -12.60
CA ILE A 117 7.14 -6.47 -13.50
C ILE A 117 7.87 -7.55 -14.31
N THR A 118 7.88 -7.40 -15.64
CA THR A 118 8.61 -8.29 -16.53
C THR A 118 10.10 -8.29 -16.16
N GLY A 119 10.67 -9.47 -15.90
CA GLY A 119 12.06 -9.60 -15.48
C GLY A 119 12.33 -9.31 -13.99
N ALA A 120 11.33 -8.88 -13.21
CA ALA A 120 11.47 -8.56 -11.79
C ALA A 120 10.32 -9.12 -10.93
N THR A 121 9.99 -10.40 -11.13
CA THR A 121 8.92 -11.08 -10.38
C THR A 121 9.21 -11.15 -8.88
N ILE A 122 10.47 -11.23 -8.46
CA ILE A 122 10.84 -11.33 -7.04
C ILE A 122 10.53 -10.00 -6.34
N SER A 123 10.90 -8.86 -6.92
CA SER A 123 10.61 -7.52 -6.40
C SER A 123 9.12 -7.27 -6.29
N SER A 124 8.32 -7.63 -7.32
CA SER A 124 6.86 -7.54 -7.25
C SER A 124 6.26 -8.40 -6.13
N LYS A 125 6.77 -9.62 -5.94
CA LYS A 125 6.34 -10.52 -4.86
C LYS A 125 6.71 -9.98 -3.48
N ALA A 126 7.89 -9.37 -3.34
CA ALA A 126 8.34 -8.78 -2.09
C ALA A 126 7.39 -7.66 -1.63
N VAL A 127 7.02 -6.74 -2.52
CA VAL A 127 6.07 -5.67 -2.19
C VAL A 127 4.70 -6.25 -1.77
N VAL A 128 4.17 -7.20 -2.54
CA VAL A 128 2.89 -7.84 -2.23
C VAL A 128 2.95 -8.62 -0.91
N ALA A 129 4.07 -9.29 -0.62
CA ALA A 129 4.26 -10.01 0.64
C ALA A 129 4.21 -9.06 1.84
N VAL A 130 4.94 -7.92 1.78
CA VAL A 130 4.89 -6.91 2.83
C VAL A 130 3.45 -6.46 3.09
N ILE A 131 2.70 -6.12 2.03
CA ILE A 131 1.31 -5.67 2.17
C ILE A 131 0.44 -6.74 2.84
N ASN A 132 0.51 -7.99 2.37
CA ASN A 132 -0.30 -9.08 2.93
C ASN A 132 0.05 -9.38 4.39
N ASP A 133 1.34 -9.28 4.76
CA ASP A 133 1.82 -9.60 6.10
C ASP A 133 1.47 -8.53 7.15
N THR A 134 1.30 -7.27 6.73
CA THR A 134 1.12 -6.13 7.63
C THR A 134 -0.27 -5.52 7.60
N ALA A 135 -0.94 -5.46 6.43
CA ALA A 135 -2.18 -4.70 6.27
C ALA A 135 -3.30 -5.21 7.17
N GLY A 136 -3.47 -6.53 7.28
CA GLY A 136 -4.51 -7.11 8.14
C GLY A 136 -4.31 -6.81 9.63
N LYS A 137 -3.05 -6.81 10.09
CA LYS A 137 -2.71 -6.56 11.50
C LYS A 137 -2.96 -5.09 11.87
N VAL A 138 -2.42 -4.18 11.06
CA VAL A 138 -2.61 -2.74 11.24
C VAL A 138 -4.10 -2.38 11.15
N ALA A 139 -4.82 -2.93 10.16
CA ALA A 139 -6.26 -2.72 10.01
C ALA A 139 -7.07 -3.20 11.22
N ALA A 140 -6.75 -4.37 11.76
CA ALA A 140 -7.47 -4.92 12.91
C ALA A 140 -7.29 -4.05 14.16
N GLN A 141 -6.14 -3.41 14.33
CA GLN A 141 -5.87 -2.57 15.48
C GLN A 141 -6.47 -1.16 15.33
N ILE A 142 -6.38 -0.55 14.14
CA ILE A 142 -7.09 0.72 13.85
C ILE A 142 -8.58 0.61 14.22
N LYS A 143 -9.22 -0.51 13.86
CA LYS A 143 -10.65 -0.77 14.16
C LYS A 143 -10.97 -1.01 15.64
N GLN A 144 -9.96 -1.29 16.47
CA GLN A 144 -10.14 -1.43 17.92
C GLN A 144 -10.00 -0.09 18.65
N GLU A 145 -9.35 0.89 18.02
CA GLU A 145 -9.04 2.20 18.62
C GLU A 145 -10.02 3.32 18.18
N ASP A 146 -10.76 3.13 17.08
CA ASP A 146 -11.83 4.01 16.59
C ASP A 146 -13.19 3.67 17.24
#